data_AF-A0A2V9FYN1-F1
#
_entry.id   AF-A0A2V9FYN1-F1
#
_cell.length_a   1.000
_cell.length_b   1.000
_cell.length_c   1.000
_cell.angle_alpha   90.00
_cell.angle_beta   90.00
_cell.angle_gamma   90.00
#
_symmetry.space_group_name_H-M   'P 1'
#
loop_
_entity.id
_entity.type
_entity.pdbx_description
1 polymer ?
#
loop_
_entity_poly.entity_id
_entity_poly.type
_entity_poly.pdbx_seq_one_letter_code
_entity_poly.pdbx_strand_id
1 'polypeptide(L)'
;MKVLALDGARPFYLKSSTATCQPRHDWYLGCFLGEETARGLDDREDRLFAALFRAKLEAGSSITLVATTEAVASLDIETARAERPNYEVKLFHDWQAKNEALSEEAPTWLWQLILAADQFIVKRSLPEEPDGRSIIAGYHWFGDWGRDTMIALPGLTLATGRTAVARQILLA
;
A
#
# COMPACT_ATOMS: atom_id res chain seq x y z
N MET A 1 -7.18 9.40 16.77
CA MET A 1 -7.96 10.58 16.35
C MET A 1 -8.51 10.37 14.94
N LYS A 2 -9.65 11.00 14.63
CA LYS A 2 -10.20 11.12 13.27
C LYS A 2 -9.75 12.46 12.69
N VAL A 3 -9.33 12.48 11.43
CA VAL A 3 -8.96 13.67 10.66
C VAL A 3 -9.87 13.75 9.45
N LEU A 4 -10.49 14.91 9.25
CA LEU A 4 -11.23 15.27 8.06
C LEU A 4 -10.51 16.46 7.43
N ALA A 5 -9.83 16.26 6.29
CA ALA A 5 -8.96 17.28 5.72
C ALA A 5 -9.75 18.51 5.22
N LEU A 6 -10.87 18.27 4.55
CA LEU A 6 -11.82 19.27 4.07
C LEU A 6 -13.22 18.67 4.00
N ASP A 7 -14.23 19.50 3.81
CA ASP A 7 -15.63 19.04 3.76
C ASP A 7 -15.86 18.06 2.60
N GLY A 8 -16.52 16.95 2.88
CA GLY A 8 -16.73 15.85 1.93
C GLY A 8 -15.52 14.93 1.68
N ALA A 9 -14.33 15.20 2.25
CA ALA A 9 -13.18 14.31 2.09
C ALA A 9 -13.37 12.96 2.83
N ARG A 10 -12.75 11.89 2.31
CA ARG A 10 -12.67 10.62 3.05
C ARG A 10 -11.87 10.83 4.34
N PRO A 11 -12.45 10.58 5.53
CA PRO A 11 -11.71 10.75 6.77
C PRO A 11 -10.61 9.70 6.87
N PHE A 12 -9.50 10.08 7.49
CA PHE A 12 -8.45 9.16 7.90
C PHE A 12 -8.28 9.20 9.42
N TYR A 13 -7.76 8.12 9.98
CA TYR A 13 -7.62 7.91 11.40
C TYR A 13 -6.14 7.71 11.70
N LEU A 14 -5.64 8.51 12.64
CA LEU A 14 -4.28 8.39 13.15
C LEU A 14 -4.35 7.83 14.57
N LYS A 15 -3.66 6.72 14.84
CA LYS A 15 -3.67 6.05 16.13
C LYS A 15 -2.25 5.73 16.57
N SER A 16 -2.03 5.67 17.89
CA SER A 16 -0.81 5.17 18.48
C SER A 16 -1.14 4.46 19.78
N SER A 17 -0.38 3.42 20.11
CA SER A 17 -0.51 2.69 21.37
C SER A 17 0.11 3.46 22.55
N THR A 18 1.20 4.19 22.30
CA THR A 18 2.04 4.78 23.36
C THR A 18 2.32 6.26 23.17
N ALA A 19 2.22 6.80 21.95
CA ALA A 19 2.48 8.21 21.72
C ALA A 19 1.33 9.10 22.17
N THR A 20 1.66 10.19 22.85
CA THR A 20 0.71 11.25 23.15
C THR A 20 0.42 12.02 21.87
N CYS A 21 -0.85 12.09 21.51
CA CYS A 21 -1.32 12.81 20.34
C CYS A 21 -1.77 14.22 20.71
N GLN A 22 -1.25 15.21 20.01
CA GLN A 22 -1.71 16.60 20.04
C GLN A 22 -2.36 16.90 18.69
N PRO A 23 -3.71 16.87 18.60
CA PRO A 23 -4.41 17.22 17.38
C PRO A 23 -4.03 18.63 16.93
N ARG A 24 -3.85 18.79 15.63
CA ARG A 24 -3.64 20.07 14.94
C ARG A 24 -4.65 20.14 13.80
N HIS A 25 -4.65 21.25 13.06
CA HIS A 25 -5.41 21.38 11.83
C HIS A 25 -4.91 22.56 10.99
N ASP A 26 -3.59 22.65 10.82
CA ASP A 26 -2.98 23.83 10.20
C ASP A 26 -2.62 23.52 8.76
N TRP A 27 -3.09 24.36 7.83
CA TRP A 27 -2.76 24.26 6.42
C TRP A 27 -1.57 25.15 6.09
N TYR A 28 -0.56 24.56 5.46
CA TYR A 28 0.57 25.25 4.86
C TYR A 28 0.36 25.27 3.36
N LEU A 29 0.05 26.44 2.82
CA LEU A 29 -0.36 26.59 1.43
C LEU A 29 0.84 26.83 0.50
N GLY A 30 0.77 26.29 -0.71
CA GLY A 30 1.74 26.55 -1.78
C GLY A 30 3.17 26.14 -1.45
N CYS A 31 3.34 25.03 -0.72
CA CYS A 31 4.65 24.46 -0.40
C CYS A 31 5.36 24.07 -1.70
N PHE A 32 6.55 24.63 -1.92
CA PHE A 32 7.33 24.40 -3.15
C PHE A 32 8.17 23.13 -3.06
N LEU A 33 8.11 22.29 -4.09
CA LEU A 33 8.82 21.02 -4.23
C LEU A 33 9.75 21.06 -5.45
N GLY A 34 10.97 21.57 -5.28
CA GLY A 34 11.92 21.76 -6.39
C GLY A 34 12.28 20.50 -7.16
N GLU A 35 12.23 19.32 -6.52
CA GLU A 35 12.44 18.04 -7.19
C GLU A 35 11.30 17.69 -8.17
N GLU A 36 10.05 18.09 -7.88
CA GLU A 36 8.93 17.90 -8.80
C GLU A 36 9.06 18.85 -10.01
N THR A 37 9.53 20.09 -9.80
CA THR A 37 9.89 21.00 -10.90
C THR A 37 10.93 20.36 -11.83
N ALA A 38 11.99 19.76 -11.27
CA ALA A 38 13.04 19.11 -12.04
C ALA A 38 12.53 17.91 -12.86
N ARG A 39 11.44 17.27 -12.41
CA ARG A 39 10.74 16.19 -13.12
C ARG A 39 9.69 16.68 -14.12
N GLY A 40 9.39 17.99 -14.15
CA GLY A 40 8.33 18.56 -14.99
C GLY A 40 6.91 18.27 -14.47
N LEU A 41 6.75 18.05 -13.17
CA LEU A 41 5.48 17.80 -12.48
C LEU A 41 5.00 19.06 -11.75
N ASP A 42 3.74 19.05 -11.29
CA ASP A 42 3.21 20.11 -10.42
C ASP A 42 4.05 20.20 -9.14
N ASP A 43 4.59 21.39 -8.87
CA ASP A 43 5.61 21.62 -7.85
C ASP A 43 5.13 22.42 -6.64
N ARG A 44 3.82 22.69 -6.57
CA ARG A 44 3.18 23.38 -5.45
C ARG A 44 2.04 22.55 -4.90
N GLU A 45 2.10 22.27 -3.61
CA GLU A 45 1.04 21.55 -2.91
C GLU A 45 0.69 22.20 -1.56
N ASP A 46 -0.56 21.99 -1.13
CA ASP A 46 -1.03 22.37 0.19
C ASP A 46 -0.85 21.20 1.16
N ARG A 47 -0.26 21.46 2.32
CA ARG A 47 0.04 20.43 3.33
C ARG A 47 -0.76 20.64 4.60
N LEU A 48 -1.50 19.62 5.01
CA LEU A 48 -2.20 19.60 6.29
C LEU A 48 -1.29 19.06 7.40
N PHE A 49 -0.97 19.91 8.37
CA PHE A 49 -0.45 19.45 9.65
C PHE A 49 -1.59 18.97 10.54
N ALA A 50 -1.92 17.69 10.40
CA ALA A 50 -3.07 17.09 11.06
C ALA A 50 -2.87 16.84 12.56
N ALA A 51 -1.66 16.47 12.99
CA ALA A 51 -1.36 16.21 14.40
C ALA A 51 0.13 16.06 14.67
N LEU A 52 0.49 16.29 15.93
CA LEU A 52 1.81 15.99 16.46
C LEU A 52 1.73 14.80 17.41
N PHE A 53 2.45 13.72 17.10
CA PHE A 53 2.64 12.60 18.01
C PHE A 53 3.98 12.75 18.72
N ARG A 54 3.97 12.70 20.05
CA ARG A 54 5.19 12.74 20.89
C ARG A 54 5.27 11.47 21.73
N ALA A 55 6.46 10.88 21.77
CA ALA A 55 6.74 9.71 22.57
C ALA A 55 8.23 9.66 22.89
N LYS A 56 8.56 8.99 24.00
CA LYS A 56 9.93 8.70 24.40
C LYS A 56 10.22 7.23 24.14
N LEU A 57 11.27 6.94 23.38
CA LEU A 57 11.77 5.58 23.17
C LEU A 57 12.93 5.29 24.12
N GLU A 58 12.91 4.11 24.71
CA GLU A 58 14.00 3.56 25.48
C GLU A 58 14.63 2.42 24.66
N ALA A 59 15.86 2.03 24.96
CA ALA A 59 16.50 0.92 24.26
C ALA A 59 15.64 -0.36 24.38
N GLY A 60 15.32 -0.97 23.23
CA GLY A 60 14.47 -2.16 23.14
C GLY A 60 12.97 -1.89 23.13
N SER A 61 12.51 -0.63 23.26
CA SER A 61 11.09 -0.30 23.11
C SER A 61 10.73 0.03 21.65
N SER A 62 9.44 -0.04 21.35
CA SER A 62 8.89 0.32 20.04
C SER A 62 7.67 1.22 20.20
N ILE A 63 7.42 2.05 19.19
CA ILE A 63 6.19 2.82 19.04
C ILE A 63 5.60 2.48 17.69
N THR A 64 4.29 2.30 17.67
CA THR A 64 3.53 2.12 16.44
C THR A 64 2.66 3.34 16.19
N LEU A 65 2.71 3.85 14.97
CA LEU A 65 1.78 4.82 14.42
C LEU A 65 0.96 4.11 13.35
N VAL A 66 -0.36 4.19 13.45
CA VAL A 66 -1.30 3.63 12.48
C VAL A 66 -1.98 4.79 11.77
N ALA A 67 -1.86 4.83 10.45
CA ALA A 67 -2.61 5.72 9.57
C ALA A 67 -3.52 4.85 8.68
N THR A 68 -4.82 5.10 8.72
CA THR A 68 -5.81 4.25 8.04
C THR A 68 -7.03 5.06 7.61
N THR A 69 -7.71 4.62 6.57
CA THR A 69 -9.03 5.16 6.18
C THR A 69 -10.19 4.43 6.87
N GLU A 70 -9.90 3.40 7.67
CA GLU A 70 -10.88 2.57 8.37
C GLU A 70 -11.08 3.05 9.82
N ALA A 71 -12.35 3.26 10.22
CA ALA A 71 -12.68 3.76 11.55
C ALA A 71 -12.26 2.78 12.65
N VAL A 72 -12.56 1.50 12.42
CA VAL A 72 -12.15 0.39 13.27
C VAL A 72 -10.86 -0.16 12.70
N ALA A 73 -9.76 0.03 13.43
CA ALA A 73 -8.46 -0.50 13.06
C ALA A 73 -7.79 -0.97 14.34
N SER A 74 -7.26 -2.19 14.28
CA SER A 74 -6.58 -2.81 15.41
C SER A 74 -5.34 -2.01 15.80
N LEU A 75 -5.06 -2.00 17.10
CA LEU A 75 -3.78 -1.54 17.66
C LEU A 75 -2.94 -2.72 18.14
N ASP A 76 -3.33 -3.94 17.80
CA ASP A 76 -2.51 -5.13 18.05
C ASP A 76 -1.27 -5.10 17.16
N ILE A 77 -0.18 -4.64 17.75
CA ILE A 77 1.11 -4.43 17.10
C ILE A 77 1.69 -5.75 16.62
N GLU A 78 1.57 -6.81 17.41
CA GLU A 78 2.20 -8.09 17.08
C GLU A 78 1.49 -8.75 15.91
N THR A 79 0.15 -8.72 15.91
CA THR A 79 -0.63 -9.17 14.75
C THR A 79 -0.31 -8.33 13.51
N ALA A 80 -0.34 -7.00 13.61
CA ALA A 80 -0.06 -6.11 12.47
C ALA A 80 1.38 -6.26 11.93
N ARG A 81 2.37 -6.51 12.79
CA ARG A 81 3.76 -6.77 12.38
C ARG A 81 3.91 -8.12 11.69
N ALA A 82 3.16 -9.12 12.13
CA ALA A 82 3.20 -10.46 11.57
C ALA A 82 2.38 -10.60 10.27
N GLU A 83 1.39 -9.74 10.05
CA GLU A 83 0.49 -9.79 8.87
C GLU A 83 1.25 -9.83 7.55
N ARG A 84 2.19 -8.90 7.31
CA ARG A 84 2.92 -8.84 6.03
C ARG A 84 3.87 -10.03 5.85
N PRO A 85 4.75 -10.40 6.80
CA PRO A 85 5.57 -11.60 6.68
C PRO A 85 4.76 -12.88 6.47
N ASN A 86 3.66 -13.06 7.22
CA ASN A 86 2.79 -14.23 7.06
C ASN A 86 2.14 -14.28 5.69
N TYR A 87 1.71 -13.12 5.18
CA TYR A 87 1.17 -13.00 3.83
C TYR A 87 2.20 -13.36 2.76
N GLU A 88 3.44 -12.89 2.91
CA GLU A 88 4.54 -13.19 1.99
C GLU A 88 4.89 -14.68 1.99
N VAL A 89 5.01 -15.30 3.17
CA VAL A 89 5.21 -16.75 3.29
C VAL A 89 4.07 -17.52 2.62
N LYS A 90 2.82 -17.08 2.80
CA LYS A 90 1.67 -17.69 2.14
C LYS A 90 1.75 -17.55 0.61
N LEU A 91 2.08 -16.36 0.10
CA LEU A 91 2.22 -16.10 -1.33
C LEU A 91 3.28 -17.02 -1.95
N PHE A 92 4.38 -17.25 -1.24
CA PHE A 92 5.43 -18.19 -1.65
C PHE A 92 4.91 -19.63 -1.74
N HIS A 93 4.30 -20.13 -0.67
CA HIS A 93 3.78 -21.49 -0.64
C HIS A 93 2.70 -21.72 -1.69
N ASP A 94 1.79 -20.76 -1.88
CA ASP A 94 0.75 -20.81 -2.90
C ASP A 94 1.35 -20.85 -4.32
N TRP A 95 2.45 -20.13 -4.56
CA TRP A 95 3.17 -20.18 -5.83
C TRP A 95 3.87 -21.53 -6.05
N GLN A 96 4.59 -22.03 -5.03
CA GLN A 96 5.30 -23.30 -5.08
C GLN A 96 4.35 -24.47 -5.37
N ALA A 97 3.22 -24.53 -4.66
CA ALA A 97 2.22 -25.57 -4.85
C ALA A 97 1.60 -25.59 -6.27
N LYS A 98 1.58 -24.44 -6.96
CA LYS A 98 1.05 -24.33 -8.33
C LYS A 98 2.11 -24.51 -9.41
N ASN A 99 3.39 -24.50 -9.06
CA ASN A 99 4.52 -24.49 -9.99
C ASN A 99 5.60 -25.49 -9.55
N GLU A 100 5.21 -26.67 -9.05
CA GLU A 100 6.10 -27.65 -8.40
C GLU A 100 7.39 -27.91 -9.19
N ALA A 101 7.26 -28.28 -10.48
CA ALA A 101 8.41 -28.56 -11.34
C ALA A 101 9.34 -27.35 -11.56
N LEU A 102 8.80 -26.13 -11.64
CA LEU A 102 9.59 -24.90 -11.77
C LEU A 102 10.21 -24.47 -10.44
N SER A 103 9.58 -24.82 -9.33
CA SER A 103 10.00 -24.38 -7.99
C SER A 103 11.28 -25.06 -7.51
N GLU A 104 11.54 -26.30 -7.93
CA GLU A 104 12.75 -27.04 -7.58
C GLU A 104 14.00 -26.45 -8.25
N GLU A 105 13.85 -25.92 -9.46
CA GLU A 105 14.93 -25.36 -10.27
C GLU A 105 14.99 -23.82 -10.22
N ALA A 106 14.02 -23.19 -9.54
CA ALA A 106 13.90 -21.73 -9.51
C ALA A 106 15.11 -21.09 -8.82
N PRO A 107 15.73 -20.08 -9.46
CA PRO A 107 16.80 -19.34 -8.81
C PRO A 107 16.24 -18.53 -7.63
N THR A 108 17.04 -18.36 -6.58
CA THR A 108 16.61 -17.71 -5.33
C THR A 108 16.13 -16.27 -5.53
N TRP A 109 16.61 -15.55 -6.55
CA TRP A 109 16.16 -14.19 -6.86
C TRP A 109 14.73 -14.14 -7.43
N LEU A 110 14.21 -15.24 -7.99
CA LEU A 110 12.83 -15.27 -8.51
C LEU A 110 11.83 -14.95 -7.41
N TRP A 111 12.16 -15.32 -6.18
CA TRP A 111 11.36 -15.00 -5.01
C TRP A 111 11.13 -13.49 -4.84
N GLN A 112 12.19 -12.70 -4.99
CA GLN A 112 12.10 -11.26 -4.88
C GLN A 112 11.20 -10.67 -5.98
N LEU A 113 11.16 -11.27 -7.16
CA LEU A 113 10.25 -10.85 -8.23
C LEU A 113 8.79 -11.19 -7.92
N ILE A 114 8.50 -12.34 -7.32
CA ILE A 114 7.14 -12.71 -6.91
C ILE A 114 6.63 -11.72 -5.84
N LEU A 115 7.47 -11.38 -4.87
CA LEU A 115 7.16 -10.36 -3.87
C LEU A 115 6.97 -8.97 -4.47
N ALA A 116 7.87 -8.56 -5.36
CA ALA A 116 7.77 -7.28 -6.05
C ALA A 116 6.50 -7.20 -6.89
N ALA A 117 6.12 -8.29 -7.55
CA ALA A 117 4.92 -8.35 -8.37
C ALA A 117 3.63 -8.10 -7.57
N ASP A 118 3.58 -8.60 -6.33
CA ASP A 118 2.44 -8.39 -5.43
C ASP A 118 2.22 -6.91 -5.07
N GLN A 119 3.29 -6.12 -4.95
CA GLN A 119 3.23 -4.72 -4.53
C GLN A 119 2.46 -3.82 -5.51
N PHE A 120 2.40 -4.20 -6.79
CA PHE A 120 1.70 -3.45 -7.83
C PHE A 120 0.21 -3.79 -7.93
N ILE A 121 -0.23 -4.91 -7.36
CA ILE A 121 -1.63 -5.32 -7.37
C ILE A 121 -2.38 -4.66 -6.22
N VAL A 122 -3.29 -3.74 -6.55
CA VAL A 122 -4.03 -2.94 -5.56
C VAL A 122 -5.52 -3.28 -5.56
N LYS A 123 -6.19 -3.02 -4.43
CA LYS A 123 -7.65 -3.05 -4.37
C LYS A 123 -8.19 -1.76 -4.99
N ARG A 124 -9.08 -1.89 -5.98
CA ARG A 124 -9.81 -0.78 -6.59
C ARG A 124 -11.31 -1.08 -6.47
N SER A 125 -11.88 -0.74 -5.31
CA SER A 125 -13.30 -0.93 -5.05
C SER A 125 -14.12 0.08 -5.86
N LEU A 126 -14.99 -0.44 -6.74
CA LEU A 126 -16.00 0.33 -7.44
C LEU A 126 -17.39 0.00 -6.87
N PRO A 127 -18.41 0.87 -7.04
CA PRO A 127 -19.76 0.59 -6.54
C PRO A 127 -20.33 -0.76 -7.02
N GLU A 128 -20.05 -1.13 -8.26
CA GLU A 128 -20.50 -2.38 -8.89
C GLU A 128 -19.56 -3.56 -8.63
N GLU A 129 -18.28 -3.28 -8.36
CA GLU A 129 -17.22 -4.28 -8.11
C GLU A 129 -16.45 -3.95 -6.81
N PRO A 130 -17.02 -4.26 -5.63
CA PRO A 130 -16.42 -3.90 -4.35
C PRO A 130 -15.05 -4.56 -4.10
N ASP A 131 -14.81 -5.70 -4.74
CA ASP A 131 -13.56 -6.47 -4.66
C ASP A 131 -12.68 -6.35 -5.91
N GLY A 132 -12.93 -5.32 -6.72
CA GLY A 132 -12.14 -4.98 -7.89
C GLY A 132 -10.65 -4.85 -7.59
N ARG A 133 -9.84 -5.19 -8.60
CA ARG A 133 -8.38 -5.16 -8.55
C ARG A 133 -7.83 -4.35 -9.72
N SER A 134 -6.69 -3.74 -9.51
CA SER A 134 -5.96 -3.03 -10.55
C SER A 134 -4.45 -3.20 -10.39
N ILE A 135 -3.68 -2.74 -11.38
CA ILE A 135 -2.22 -2.73 -11.37
C ILE A 135 -1.74 -1.28 -11.43
N ILE A 136 -0.99 -0.85 -10.40
CA ILE A 136 -0.28 0.42 -10.42
C ILE A 136 0.92 0.29 -11.36
N ALA A 137 1.07 1.21 -12.32
CA ALA A 137 2.12 1.12 -13.33
C ALA A 137 3.53 1.40 -12.78
N GLY A 138 3.64 2.19 -11.71
CA GLY A 138 4.93 2.48 -11.10
C GLY A 138 4.84 3.48 -9.95
N TYR A 139 5.26 3.07 -8.76
CA TYR A 139 5.33 3.99 -7.63
C TYR A 139 6.47 5.01 -7.78
N HIS A 140 6.31 6.25 -7.35
CA HIS A 140 5.11 6.82 -6.71
C HIS A 140 4.26 7.71 -7.64
N TRP A 141 4.62 7.82 -8.92
CA TRP A 141 4.04 8.81 -9.83
C TRP A 141 3.02 8.25 -10.82
N PHE A 142 3.07 6.97 -11.14
CA PHE A 142 2.20 6.38 -12.16
C PHE A 142 1.05 5.61 -11.52
N GLY A 143 -0.18 6.06 -11.77
CA GLY A 143 -1.40 5.37 -11.39
C GLY A 143 -1.61 4.09 -12.21
N ASP A 144 -2.84 3.60 -12.24
CA ASP A 144 -3.19 2.43 -13.05
C ASP A 144 -3.53 2.81 -14.49
N TRP A 145 -2.68 2.39 -15.42
CA TRP A 145 -2.77 2.74 -16.84
C TRP A 145 -3.07 1.48 -17.64
N GLY A 146 -4.18 1.46 -18.38
CA GLY A 146 -4.70 0.24 -19.03
C GLY A 146 -3.67 -0.49 -19.90
N ARG A 147 -2.85 0.23 -20.69
CA ARG A 147 -1.79 -0.38 -21.50
C ARG A 147 -0.75 -1.10 -20.63
N ASP A 148 -0.24 -0.42 -19.61
CA ASP A 148 0.80 -0.91 -18.71
C ASP A 148 0.27 -2.09 -17.87
N THR A 149 -0.98 -2.00 -17.40
CA THR A 149 -1.73 -3.11 -16.79
C THR A 149 -1.73 -4.32 -17.74
N MET A 150 -2.14 -4.17 -19.01
CA MET A 150 -2.28 -5.30 -19.93
C MET A 150 -0.93 -5.93 -20.32
N ILE A 151 0.15 -5.14 -20.36
CA ILE A 151 1.51 -5.67 -20.56
C ILE A 151 1.98 -6.46 -19.33
N ALA A 152 1.76 -5.91 -18.12
CA ALA A 152 2.25 -6.51 -16.88
C ALA A 152 1.38 -7.68 -16.39
N LEU A 153 0.10 -7.71 -16.73
CA LEU A 153 -0.90 -8.66 -16.21
C LEU A 153 -0.41 -10.11 -16.25
N PRO A 154 0.14 -10.66 -17.36
CA PRO A 154 0.58 -12.06 -17.40
C PRO A 154 1.71 -12.35 -16.41
N GLY A 155 2.68 -11.44 -16.29
CA GLY A 155 3.82 -11.60 -15.38
C GLY A 155 3.41 -11.47 -13.91
N LEU A 156 2.58 -10.48 -13.60
CA LEU A 156 2.17 -10.21 -12.21
C LEU A 156 1.13 -11.21 -11.68
N THR A 157 0.37 -11.85 -12.57
CA THR A 157 -0.74 -12.73 -12.17
C THR A 157 -0.62 -14.17 -12.69
N LEU A 158 -0.43 -14.39 -13.99
CA LEU A 158 -0.46 -15.74 -14.56
C LEU A 158 0.80 -16.53 -14.22
N ALA A 159 1.98 -15.91 -14.40
CA ALA A 159 3.27 -16.51 -14.04
C ALA A 159 3.42 -16.73 -12.51
N THR A 160 2.63 -16.02 -11.71
CA THR A 160 2.57 -16.18 -10.25
C THR A 160 1.43 -17.12 -9.80
N GLY A 161 0.67 -17.72 -10.72
CA GLY A 161 -0.43 -18.65 -10.39
C GLY A 161 -1.69 -17.99 -9.80
N ARG A 162 -1.85 -16.67 -9.99
CA ARG A 162 -2.95 -15.83 -9.46
C ARG A 162 -4.02 -15.53 -10.51
N THR A 163 -4.50 -16.54 -11.22
CA THR A 163 -5.51 -16.41 -12.30
C THR A 163 -6.81 -15.74 -11.86
N ALA A 164 -7.24 -15.95 -10.60
CA ALA A 164 -8.42 -15.28 -10.04
C ALA A 164 -8.26 -13.76 -9.97
N VAL A 165 -7.05 -13.27 -9.64
CA VAL A 165 -6.74 -11.84 -9.63
C VAL A 165 -6.73 -11.29 -11.06
N ALA A 166 -6.17 -12.04 -12.02
CA ALA A 166 -6.20 -11.66 -13.43
C ALA A 166 -7.63 -11.44 -13.93
N ARG A 167 -8.54 -12.37 -13.57
CA ARG A 167 -9.97 -12.27 -13.90
C ARG A 167 -10.60 -11.02 -13.28
N GLN A 168 -10.31 -10.71 -12.02
CA GLN A 168 -10.84 -9.51 -11.37
C GLN A 168 -10.38 -8.22 -12.07
N ILE A 169 -9.12 -8.16 -12.52
CA ILE A 169 -8.59 -6.99 -13.25
C ILE A 169 -9.22 -6.85 -14.63
N LEU A 170 -9.44 -7.97 -15.34
CA LEU A 170 -10.04 -7.96 -16.69
C LEU A 170 -11.54 -7.65 -16.72
N LEU A 171 -12.22 -7.81 -15.59
CA LEU A 171 -13.64 -7.52 -15.44
C LEU A 171 -13.92 -6.17 -14.77
N ALA A 172 -12.87 -5.46 -14.33
CA ALA A 172 -12.95 -4.16 -13.67
C ALA A 172 -13.26 -3.00 -14.62
#